data_AF-A0A7V3YKH5-F1
#
_entry.id   AF-A0A7V3YKH5-F1
#
_cell.length_a   1.000
_cell.length_b   1.000
_cell.length_c   1.000
_cell.angle_alpha   90.00
_cell.angle_beta   90.00
_cell.angle_gamma   90.00
#
_symmetry.space_group_name_H-M   'P 1'
#
loop_
_entity.id
_entity.type
_entity.pdbx_description
1 polymer ?
#
loop_
_entity_poly.entity_id
_entity_poly.type
_entity_poly.pdbx_seq_one_letter_code
_entity_poly.pdbx_strand_id
1 'polypeptide(L)'
;MRRWVGCFLLLGLLSAVSSAFALTLEVRLRDEVVVFQETLTLGDVAEVSYPDPRWEKVLRGLSLGALPPQGERVISPQEIYARVVRQGVPGLDYIYFSGASVSRVRRGGVPVARETLEDEIRKALRERFPGAERIEVTLLEESGIILPTPEFTVVLPKTLKPWGVQGADIVAGDGTQKKTVRFALSIYRPVVRARKDLTVHE
;
A
#
# COMPACT_ATOMS: atom_id res chain seq x y z
N MET A 1 38.66 60.29 53.51
CA MET A 1 37.92 59.06 53.91
C MET A 1 37.52 58.36 52.61
N ARG A 2 38.20 57.37 52.02
CA ARG A 2 38.73 56.05 52.43
C ARG A 2 37.63 55.00 52.74
N ARG A 3 37.40 54.12 51.74
CA ARG A 3 37.01 52.67 51.74
C ARG A 3 35.52 52.30 51.91
N TRP A 4 34.93 51.65 50.89
CA TRP A 4 34.61 50.20 50.75
C TRP A 4 33.35 49.81 51.56
N VAL A 5 32.30 49.18 51.03
CA VAL A 5 32.12 47.76 50.62
C VAL A 5 30.70 47.74 49.98
N GLY A 6 30.41 47.25 48.77
CA GLY A 6 30.75 45.94 48.21
C GLY A 6 29.74 44.88 48.66
N CYS A 7 28.48 44.90 48.19
CA CYS A 7 27.58 43.78 48.46
C CYS A 7 26.36 43.71 47.51
N PHE A 8 26.14 42.52 46.95
CA PHE A 8 24.92 42.03 46.29
C PHE A 8 24.57 42.49 44.86
N LEU A 9 25.47 42.25 43.91
CA LEU A 9 25.10 41.92 42.52
C LEU A 9 25.47 40.45 42.26
N LEU A 10 24.79 39.55 42.96
CA LEU A 10 24.98 38.10 42.85
C LEU A 10 23.62 37.43 43.12
N LEU A 11 22.63 37.76 42.30
CA LEU A 11 21.37 37.02 42.27
C LEU A 11 21.12 36.52 40.85
N GLY A 12 21.50 35.26 40.63
CA GLY A 12 20.76 34.38 39.74
C GLY A 12 20.80 34.71 38.26
N LEU A 13 22.00 34.72 37.66
CA LEU A 13 22.17 34.06 36.37
C LEU A 13 21.85 32.57 36.56
N LEU A 14 20.56 32.26 36.71
CA LEU A 14 19.99 30.96 36.40
C LEU A 14 20.21 30.81 34.90
N SER A 15 21.41 30.36 34.56
CA SER A 15 21.71 29.71 33.30
C SER A 15 20.69 28.58 33.18
N ALA A 16 19.55 28.88 32.56
CA ALA A 16 18.73 27.89 31.90
C ALA A 16 19.66 27.23 30.89
N VAL A 17 20.32 26.16 31.35
CA VAL A 17 20.87 25.13 30.49
C VAL A 17 19.64 24.54 29.83
N SER A 18 19.18 25.19 28.75
CA SER A 18 18.36 24.54 27.75
C SER A 18 19.24 23.44 27.19
N SER A 19 19.15 22.26 27.79
CA SER A 19 19.58 21.04 27.16
C SER A 19 18.78 20.95 25.86
N ALA A 20 19.37 21.44 24.77
CA ALA A 20 18.91 21.11 23.44
C ALA A 20 19.07 19.60 23.32
N PHE A 21 17.98 18.88 23.61
CA PHE A 21 17.91 17.46 23.33
C PHE A 21 17.98 17.35 21.82
N ALA A 22 19.13 16.90 21.31
CA ALA A 22 19.29 16.71 19.89
C ALA A 22 18.21 15.72 19.43
N LEU A 23 17.30 16.15 18.55
CA LEU A 23 16.24 15.25 18.13
C LEU A 23 16.85 14.23 17.18
N THR A 24 16.91 12.99 17.66
CA THR A 24 17.52 11.88 16.95
C THR A 24 16.43 10.99 16.39
N LEU A 25 16.50 10.71 15.09
CA LEU A 25 15.71 9.68 14.44
C LEU A 25 16.47 8.36 14.51
N GLU A 26 15.93 7.38 15.21
CA GLU A 26 16.46 6.03 15.21
C GLU A 26 15.78 5.20 14.14
N VAL A 27 16.58 4.61 13.25
CA VAL A 27 16.13 3.74 12.17
C VAL A 27 16.86 2.41 12.29
N ARG A 28 16.14 1.37 12.70
CA ARG A 28 16.67 0.01 12.77
C ARG A 28 16.24 -0.78 11.54
N LEU A 29 17.14 -0.95 10.58
CA LEU A 29 16.86 -1.64 9.32
C LEU A 29 16.71 -3.14 9.55
N ARG A 30 15.70 -3.71 8.90
CA ARG A 30 15.49 -5.16 8.76
C ARG A 30 16.34 -5.68 7.61
N ASP A 31 16.89 -6.88 7.75
CA ASP A 31 17.76 -7.50 6.75
C ASP A 31 16.98 -7.88 5.48
N GLU A 32 15.86 -8.59 5.64
CA GLU A 32 15.00 -9.02 4.54
C GLU A 32 13.53 -8.70 4.85
N VAL A 33 12.83 -8.14 3.87
CA VAL A 33 11.41 -7.80 4.00
C VAL A 33 10.64 -8.24 2.76
N VAL A 34 9.50 -8.88 3.02
CA VAL A 34 8.53 -9.25 2.00
C VAL A 34 7.36 -8.28 2.11
N VAL A 35 7.04 -7.58 1.03
CA VAL A 35 5.88 -6.68 1.00
C VAL A 35 4.97 -6.95 -0.19
N PHE A 36 3.68 -6.71 0.00
CA PHE A 36 2.65 -7.03 -0.99
C PHE A 36 2.13 -5.78 -1.73
N GLN A 37 2.50 -4.59 -1.24
CA GLN A 37 2.11 -3.31 -1.80
C GLN A 37 3.03 -2.84 -2.93
N GLU A 38 2.53 -1.93 -3.77
CA GLU A 38 3.29 -1.36 -4.88
C GLU A 38 4.30 -0.31 -4.45
N THR A 39 3.94 0.49 -3.46
CA THR A 39 4.79 1.55 -2.91
C THR A 39 5.37 1.09 -1.59
N LEU A 40 6.69 1.19 -1.47
CA LEU A 40 7.43 0.89 -0.26
C LEU A 40 7.51 2.12 0.65
N THR A 41 7.35 1.91 1.94
CA THR A 41 7.50 2.95 2.97
C THR A 41 8.66 2.63 3.91
N LEU A 42 9.12 3.63 4.66
CA LEU A 42 10.19 3.44 5.64
C LEU A 42 9.78 2.47 6.76
N GLY A 43 8.53 2.50 7.20
CA GLY A 43 8.01 1.61 8.23
C GLY A 43 7.95 0.14 7.80
N ASP A 44 7.97 -0.16 6.50
CA ASP A 44 8.04 -1.54 6.02
C ASP A 44 9.44 -2.14 6.23
N VAL A 45 10.48 -1.33 5.98
CA VAL A 45 11.88 -1.77 5.96
C VAL A 45 12.61 -1.59 7.29
N ALA A 46 12.08 -0.80 8.20
CA ALA A 46 12.74 -0.46 9.45
C ALA A 46 11.77 -0.22 10.60
N GLU A 47 12.25 -0.48 11.82
CA GLU A 47 11.64 0.10 13.02
C GLU A 47 12.10 1.55 13.13
N VAL A 48 11.14 2.45 13.31
CA VAL A 48 11.38 3.90 13.35
C VAL A 48 10.94 4.43 14.70
N SER A 49 11.85 5.10 15.40
CA SER A 49 11.56 5.83 16.64
C SER A 49 11.96 7.28 16.51
N TYR A 50 11.06 8.18 16.90
CA TYR A 50 11.31 9.62 16.94
C TYR A 50 10.61 10.26 18.15
N PRO A 51 11.22 11.24 18.84
CA PRO A 51 10.64 11.83 20.05
C PRO A 51 9.26 12.47 19.88
N ASP A 52 8.96 13.02 18.69
CA ASP A 52 7.63 13.55 18.38
C ASP A 52 6.77 12.46 17.69
N PRO A 53 5.68 11.98 18.32
CA PRO A 53 4.84 10.92 17.77
C PRO A 53 4.15 11.29 16.44
N ARG A 54 3.88 12.58 16.20
CA ARG A 54 3.28 13.04 14.95
C ARG A 54 4.27 12.87 13.81
N TRP A 55 5.52 13.30 14.04
CA TRP A 55 6.60 13.15 13.06
C TRP A 55 7.04 11.70 12.92
N GLU A 56 7.05 10.91 13.99
CA GLU A 56 7.31 9.46 13.90
C GLU A 56 6.33 8.79 12.93
N LYS A 57 5.04 9.11 13.02
CA LYS A 57 4.02 8.57 12.11
C LYS A 57 4.26 9.01 10.66
N VAL A 58 4.60 10.27 10.44
CA VAL A 58 4.94 10.80 9.10
C VAL A 58 6.17 10.09 8.53
N LEU A 59 7.21 9.91 9.34
CA LEU A 59 8.45 9.25 8.95
C LEU A 59 8.24 7.77 8.66
N ARG A 60 7.42 7.05 9.44
CA ARG A 60 7.03 5.67 9.11
C ARG A 60 6.32 5.57 7.75
N GLY A 61 5.46 6.54 7.44
CA GLY A 61 4.75 6.62 6.16
C GLY A 61 5.58 7.18 4.99
N LEU A 62 6.86 7.52 5.22
CA LEU A 62 7.72 8.09 4.19
C LEU A 62 7.90 7.12 3.02
N SER A 63 7.46 7.54 1.82
CA SER A 63 7.61 6.72 0.62
C SER A 63 9.07 6.62 0.17
N LEU A 64 9.54 5.39 0.05
CA LEU A 64 10.81 5.02 -0.56
C LEU A 64 10.66 4.72 -2.07
N GLY A 65 9.46 4.90 -2.64
CA GLY A 65 9.16 4.68 -4.05
C GLY A 65 8.59 3.30 -4.35
N ALA A 66 8.43 3.01 -5.65
CA ALA A 66 7.82 1.76 -6.09
C ALA A 66 8.75 0.56 -5.93
N LEU A 67 8.17 -0.62 -5.76
CA LEU A 67 8.86 -1.90 -5.87
C LEU A 67 8.68 -2.49 -7.26
N PRO A 68 9.73 -3.12 -7.82
CA PRO A 68 9.59 -3.81 -9.08
C PRO A 68 8.55 -4.94 -8.95
N PRO A 69 7.76 -5.24 -10.00
CA PRO A 69 6.78 -6.32 -9.97
C PRO A 69 7.40 -7.69 -9.69
N GLN A 70 8.65 -7.89 -10.14
CA GLN A 70 9.44 -9.08 -9.92
C GLN A 70 10.86 -8.71 -9.50
N GLY A 71 11.49 -9.57 -8.72
CA GLY A 71 12.86 -9.40 -8.25
C GLY A 71 12.96 -8.72 -6.88
N GLU A 72 14.19 -8.34 -6.56
CA GLU A 72 14.58 -7.75 -5.28
C GLU A 72 14.98 -6.29 -5.49
N ARG A 73 14.64 -5.45 -4.53
CA ARG A 73 15.14 -4.07 -4.41
C ARG A 73 15.92 -3.95 -3.11
N VAL A 74 17.13 -3.42 -3.21
CA VAL A 74 17.97 -3.14 -2.04
C VAL A 74 17.76 -1.69 -1.60
N ILE A 75 17.42 -1.49 -0.33
CA ILE A 75 17.30 -0.18 0.30
C ILE A 75 18.50 0.06 1.19
N SER A 76 19.23 1.14 0.92
CA SER A 76 20.40 1.54 1.71
C SER A 76 20.07 2.65 2.71
N PRO A 77 20.83 2.75 3.82
CA PRO A 77 20.75 3.90 4.73
C PRO A 77 20.91 5.24 4.01
N GLN A 78 21.75 5.33 2.97
CA GLN A 78 21.95 6.55 2.19
C GLN A 78 20.68 6.98 1.44
N GLU A 79 19.92 6.03 0.87
CA GLU A 79 18.63 6.36 0.25
C GLU A 79 17.66 6.90 1.30
N ILE A 80 17.54 6.24 2.45
CA ILE A 80 16.65 6.66 3.54
C ILE A 80 17.05 8.06 4.01
N TYR A 81 18.34 8.31 4.24
CA TYR A 81 18.86 9.62 4.63
C TYR A 81 18.42 10.72 3.65
N ALA A 82 18.63 10.51 2.34
CA ALA A 82 18.26 11.50 1.32
C ALA A 82 16.74 11.78 1.30
N ARG A 83 15.91 10.77 1.57
CA ARG A 83 14.45 10.90 1.63
C ARG A 83 13.99 11.64 2.88
N VAL A 84 14.57 11.30 4.05
CA VAL A 84 14.23 11.93 5.34
C VAL A 84 14.64 13.40 5.36
N VAL A 85 15.87 13.72 4.91
CA VAL A 85 16.34 15.12 4.85
C VAL A 85 15.45 15.95 3.93
N ARG A 86 14.97 15.39 2.82
CA ARG A 86 14.05 16.08 1.90
C ARG A 86 12.69 16.39 2.53
N GLN A 87 12.25 15.66 3.55
CA GLN A 87 11.01 15.96 4.27
C GLN A 87 11.11 17.23 5.12
N GLY A 88 12.32 17.72 5.42
CA GLY A 88 12.51 18.93 6.20
C GLY A 88 11.95 18.82 7.63
N VAL A 89 12.18 17.68 8.29
CA VAL A 89 11.71 17.45 9.67
C VAL A 89 12.29 18.53 10.60
N PRO A 90 11.46 19.35 11.25
CA PRO A 90 11.93 20.41 12.13
C PRO A 90 12.75 19.86 13.30
N GLY A 91 13.94 20.44 13.49
CA GLY A 91 14.82 20.13 14.62
C GLY A 91 15.49 18.75 14.56
N LEU A 92 15.38 18.02 13.45
CA LEU A 92 16.11 16.76 13.28
C LEU A 92 17.61 17.03 13.16
N ASP A 93 18.37 16.62 14.17
CA ASP A 93 19.83 16.84 14.22
C ASP A 93 20.60 15.65 13.66
N TYR A 94 20.17 14.43 14.00
CA TYR A 94 20.88 13.20 13.62
C TYR A 94 19.91 12.09 13.22
N ILE A 95 20.36 11.25 12.28
CA ILE A 95 19.71 9.98 11.94
C ILE A 95 20.67 8.86 12.34
N TYR A 96 20.27 8.06 13.32
CA TYR A 96 21.03 6.92 13.79
C TYR A 96 20.51 5.64 13.12
N PHE A 97 21.36 5.03 12.30
CA PHE A 97 21.07 3.77 11.64
C PHE A 97 21.64 2.60 12.43
N SER A 98 20.82 1.57 12.66
CA SER A 98 21.22 0.33 13.30
C SER A 98 20.57 -0.88 12.61
N GLY A 99 20.95 -2.10 13.01
CA GLY A 99 20.44 -3.33 12.39
C GLY A 99 21.23 -3.72 11.15
N ALA A 100 20.52 -4.08 10.07
CA ALA A 100 21.15 -4.50 8.82
C ALA A 100 21.83 -3.33 8.08
N SER A 101 22.92 -3.62 7.35
CA SER A 101 23.64 -2.61 6.56
C SER A 101 22.85 -2.12 5.35
N VAL A 102 21.97 -2.98 4.82
CA VAL A 102 20.99 -2.71 3.78
C VAL A 102 19.76 -3.57 4.06
N SER A 103 18.61 -3.18 3.52
CA SER A 103 17.38 -3.98 3.56
C SER A 103 17.07 -4.54 2.18
N ARG A 104 16.99 -5.87 2.06
CA ARG A 104 16.59 -6.57 0.84
C ARG A 104 15.08 -6.71 0.83
N VAL A 105 14.43 -6.03 -0.12
CA VAL A 105 12.99 -5.99 -0.20
C VAL A 105 12.54 -6.73 -1.44
N ARG A 106 11.74 -7.77 -1.24
CA ARG A 106 11.11 -8.52 -2.32
C ARG A 106 9.61 -8.31 -2.30
N ARG A 107 9.02 -8.28 -3.49
CA ARG A 107 7.57 -8.33 -3.60
C ARG A 107 7.12 -9.74 -3.26
N GLY A 108 6.34 -9.84 -2.19
CA GLY A 108 5.69 -11.09 -1.83
C GLY A 108 4.53 -11.39 -2.74
N GLY A 109 4.26 -12.68 -2.90
CA GLY A 109 2.99 -13.15 -3.42
C GLY A 109 3.12 -14.35 -4.34
N VAL A 110 1.99 -15.01 -4.55
CA VAL A 110 1.81 -16.09 -5.49
C VAL A 110 1.27 -15.50 -6.79
N PRO A 111 1.91 -15.74 -7.95
CA PRO A 111 1.34 -15.37 -9.22
C PRO A 111 0.07 -16.20 -9.45
N VAL A 112 -1.05 -15.51 -9.66
CA VAL A 112 -2.30 -16.13 -10.10
C VAL A 112 -2.39 -15.93 -11.61
N ALA A 113 -2.36 -17.06 -12.32
CA ALA A 113 -2.43 -17.08 -13.78
C ALA A 113 -3.75 -16.47 -14.27
N ARG A 114 -3.71 -15.91 -15.47
CA ARG A 114 -4.86 -15.28 -16.13
C ARG A 114 -6.01 -16.27 -16.26
N GLU A 115 -5.70 -17.50 -16.66
CA GLU A 115 -6.66 -18.58 -16.88
C GLU A 115 -7.39 -18.94 -15.58
N THR A 116 -6.66 -19.00 -14.47
CA THR A 116 -7.22 -19.25 -13.13
C THR A 116 -8.19 -18.14 -12.72
N LEU A 117 -7.86 -16.88 -12.97
CA LEU A 117 -8.76 -15.76 -12.69
C LEU A 117 -10.01 -15.79 -13.57
N GLU A 118 -9.86 -16.06 -14.88
CA GLU A 118 -10.99 -16.17 -15.80
C GLU A 118 -11.94 -17.30 -15.40
N ASP A 119 -11.41 -18.44 -14.96
CA ASP A 119 -12.18 -19.59 -14.49
C ASP A 119 -12.97 -19.27 -13.21
N GLU A 120 -12.34 -18.65 -12.21
CA GLU A 120 -13.02 -18.26 -10.97
C GLU A 120 -14.06 -17.15 -11.21
N ILE A 121 -13.78 -16.18 -12.08
CA ILE A 121 -14.77 -15.17 -12.50
C ILE A 121 -15.95 -15.87 -13.21
N ARG A 122 -15.69 -16.82 -14.11
CA ARG A 122 -16.74 -17.56 -14.82
C ARG A 122 -17.60 -18.37 -13.83
N LYS A 123 -16.99 -18.97 -12.82
CA LYS A 123 -17.69 -19.68 -11.74
C LYS A 123 -18.63 -18.76 -10.96
N ALA A 124 -18.14 -17.61 -10.50
CA ALA A 124 -18.98 -16.61 -9.82
C ALA A 124 -20.12 -16.07 -10.71
N LEU A 125 -19.86 -15.91 -12.02
CA LEU A 125 -20.89 -15.46 -12.97
C LEU A 125 -21.98 -16.52 -13.21
N ARG A 126 -21.68 -17.82 -13.17
CA ARG A 126 -22.70 -18.88 -13.32
C ARG A 126 -23.73 -18.83 -12.20
N GLU A 127 -23.31 -18.54 -10.97
CA GLU A 127 -24.22 -18.34 -9.84
C GLU A 127 -25.10 -17.10 -10.04
N ARG A 128 -24.54 -16.04 -10.64
CA ARG A 128 -25.25 -14.79 -10.91
C ARG A 128 -26.22 -14.89 -12.10
N PHE A 129 -25.95 -15.76 -13.07
CA PHE A 129 -26.76 -15.97 -14.28
C PHE A 129 -27.09 -17.46 -14.48
N PRO A 130 -27.98 -18.04 -13.66
CA PRO A 130 -28.28 -19.47 -13.68
C PRO A 130 -28.92 -19.97 -15.00
N GLY A 131 -29.46 -19.07 -15.83
CA GLY A 131 -30.03 -19.38 -17.15
C GLY A 131 -29.09 -19.13 -18.32
N ALA A 132 -27.79 -18.92 -18.09
CA ALA A 132 -26.82 -18.74 -19.16
C ALA A 132 -26.44 -20.08 -19.79
N GLU A 133 -26.53 -20.18 -21.12
CA GLU A 133 -26.03 -21.33 -21.89
C GLU A 133 -24.52 -21.25 -22.07
N ARG A 134 -24.00 -20.04 -22.26
CA ARG A 134 -22.57 -19.78 -22.46
C ARG A 134 -22.19 -18.44 -21.84
N ILE A 135 -21.05 -18.41 -21.16
CA ILE A 135 -20.46 -17.21 -20.57
C ILE A 135 -19.03 -17.08 -21.09
N GLU A 136 -18.78 -16.04 -21.87
CA GLU A 136 -17.45 -15.67 -22.36
C GLU A 136 -16.88 -14.58 -21.46
N VAL A 137 -15.68 -14.84 -20.92
CA VAL A 137 -14.92 -13.91 -20.08
C VAL A 137 -13.55 -13.78 -20.71
N THR A 138 -13.08 -12.55 -20.86
CA THR A 138 -11.73 -12.26 -21.34
C THR A 138 -11.15 -11.15 -20.46
N LEU A 139 -10.12 -11.48 -19.68
CA LEU A 139 -9.40 -10.46 -18.91
C LEU A 139 -8.73 -9.46 -19.84
N LEU A 140 -8.76 -8.19 -19.42
CA LEU A 140 -8.08 -7.12 -20.13
C LEU A 140 -6.62 -7.00 -19.69
N GLU A 141 -6.27 -7.51 -18.50
CA GLU A 141 -4.89 -7.64 -18.05
C GLU A 141 -4.18 -8.81 -18.75
N GLU A 142 -2.99 -8.56 -19.32
CA GLU A 142 -2.27 -9.56 -20.10
C GLU A 142 -1.60 -10.65 -19.25
N SER A 143 -1.16 -10.32 -18.03
CA SER A 143 -0.21 -11.14 -17.26
C SER A 143 -0.73 -11.72 -15.94
N GLY A 144 -2.05 -11.77 -15.74
CA GLY A 144 -2.65 -12.20 -14.47
C GLY A 144 -2.39 -11.21 -13.32
N ILE A 145 -2.39 -11.70 -12.07
CA ILE A 145 -2.15 -10.87 -10.87
C ILE A 145 -1.22 -11.56 -9.87
N ILE A 146 -0.73 -10.81 -8.90
CA ILE A 146 0.04 -11.33 -7.75
C ILE A 146 -0.79 -11.08 -6.50
N LEU A 147 -0.97 -12.12 -5.68
CA LEU A 147 -1.71 -12.06 -4.41
C LEU A 147 -0.81 -12.54 -3.26
N PRO A 148 -1.04 -12.10 -2.01
CA PRO A 148 -0.26 -12.54 -0.84
C PRO A 148 -0.40 -14.04 -0.57
N THR A 149 -1.58 -14.59 -0.84
CA THR A 149 -1.94 -16.00 -0.66
C THR A 149 -2.44 -16.58 -1.98
N PRO A 150 -2.29 -17.90 -2.21
CA PRO A 150 -2.88 -18.55 -3.38
C PRO A 150 -4.41 -18.59 -3.31
N GLU A 151 -5.00 -18.60 -2.11
CA GLU A 151 -6.45 -18.53 -1.92
C GLU A 151 -6.96 -17.10 -2.15
N PHE A 152 -8.09 -16.98 -2.85
CA PHE A 152 -8.77 -15.71 -3.08
C PHE A 152 -10.27 -15.92 -3.34
N THR A 153 -11.02 -14.83 -3.26
CA THR A 153 -12.45 -14.77 -3.59
C THR A 153 -12.70 -13.71 -4.64
N VAL A 154 -13.54 -14.03 -5.62
CA VAL A 154 -14.03 -13.08 -6.62
C VAL A 154 -15.31 -12.43 -6.12
N VAL A 155 -15.29 -11.11 -5.98
CA VAL A 155 -16.46 -10.31 -5.62
C VAL A 155 -16.95 -9.55 -6.86
N LEU A 156 -18.08 -9.99 -7.38
CA LEU A 156 -18.76 -9.32 -8.49
C LEU A 156 -19.50 -8.06 -8.01
N PRO A 157 -19.60 -7.02 -8.85
CA PRO A 157 -20.38 -5.84 -8.53
C PRO A 157 -21.86 -6.18 -8.39
N LYS A 158 -22.56 -5.42 -7.53
CA LYS A 158 -24.00 -5.62 -7.28
C LYS A 158 -24.82 -5.57 -8.56
N THR A 159 -24.49 -4.63 -9.45
CA THR A 159 -25.14 -4.46 -10.75
C THR A 159 -24.15 -4.85 -11.83
N LEU A 160 -24.54 -5.83 -12.65
CA LEU A 160 -23.68 -6.36 -13.70
C LEU A 160 -24.50 -6.57 -14.97
N LYS A 161 -24.07 -5.96 -16.08
CA LYS A 161 -24.73 -6.14 -17.37
C LYS A 161 -24.27 -7.46 -17.98
N PRO A 162 -25.12 -8.21 -18.70
CA PRO A 162 -24.72 -9.47 -19.32
C PRO A 162 -23.80 -9.31 -20.53
N TRP A 163 -23.27 -8.11 -20.78
CA TRP A 163 -22.34 -7.82 -21.87
C TRP A 163 -21.41 -6.64 -21.53
N GLY A 164 -20.35 -6.47 -22.32
CA GLY A 164 -19.44 -5.33 -22.28
C GLY A 164 -18.31 -5.49 -21.27
N VAL A 165 -17.61 -4.39 -20.97
CA VAL A 165 -16.51 -4.39 -20.00
C VAL A 165 -17.04 -4.22 -18.59
N GLN A 166 -16.69 -5.15 -17.71
CA GLN A 166 -17.03 -5.17 -16.29
C GLN A 166 -15.76 -5.16 -15.45
N GLY A 167 -15.90 -4.92 -14.15
CA GLY A 167 -14.84 -5.08 -13.17
C GLY A 167 -15.25 -6.05 -12.07
N ALA A 168 -14.32 -6.86 -11.59
CA ALA A 168 -14.51 -7.71 -10.40
C ALA A 168 -13.38 -7.43 -9.41
N ASP A 169 -13.71 -7.49 -8.14
CA ASP A 169 -12.72 -7.35 -7.08
C ASP A 169 -12.20 -8.73 -6.68
N ILE A 170 -10.88 -8.91 -6.76
CA ILE A 170 -10.18 -10.10 -6.28
C ILE A 170 -9.69 -9.79 -4.86
N VAL A 171 -10.24 -10.51 -3.88
CA VAL A 171 -9.92 -10.36 -2.47
C VAL A 171 -9.07 -11.57 -2.06
N ALA A 172 -7.85 -11.32 -1.57
CA ALA A 172 -6.99 -12.38 -1.06
C ALA A 172 -7.64 -13.12 0.12
N GLY A 173 -7.32 -14.39 0.31
CA GLY A 173 -7.91 -15.24 1.35
C GLY A 173 -7.66 -14.75 2.77
N ASP A 174 -6.54 -14.03 2.98
CA ASP A 174 -6.21 -13.35 4.23
C ASP A 174 -6.92 -11.99 4.42
N GLY A 175 -7.65 -11.52 3.41
CA GLY A 175 -8.34 -10.23 3.38
C GLY A 175 -7.41 -9.01 3.34
N THR A 176 -6.09 -9.19 3.24
CA THR A 176 -5.13 -8.08 3.34
C THR A 176 -5.04 -7.27 2.05
N GLN A 177 -5.36 -7.89 0.92
CA GLN A 177 -5.31 -7.25 -0.39
C GLN A 177 -6.62 -7.40 -1.14
N LYS A 178 -7.00 -6.29 -1.80
CA LYS A 178 -8.10 -6.21 -2.75
C LYS A 178 -7.59 -5.59 -4.05
N LYS A 179 -7.75 -6.30 -5.17
CA LYS A 179 -7.37 -5.81 -6.50
C LYS A 179 -8.54 -5.90 -7.45
N THR A 180 -8.90 -4.79 -8.08
CA THR A 180 -9.93 -4.79 -9.14
C THR A 180 -9.30 -5.22 -10.46
N VAL A 181 -9.89 -6.21 -11.11
CA VAL A 181 -9.54 -6.67 -12.47
C VAL A 181 -10.66 -6.36 -13.43
N ARG A 182 -10.33 -6.02 -14.68
CA ARG A 182 -11.31 -5.68 -15.72
C ARG A 182 -11.41 -6.81 -16.74
N PHE A 183 -12.63 -7.13 -17.14
CA PHE A 183 -12.87 -8.18 -18.12
C PHE A 183 -13.96 -7.80 -19.11
N ALA A 184 -13.83 -8.24 -20.35
CA ALA A 184 -14.92 -8.26 -21.31
C ALA A 184 -15.82 -9.47 -21.01
N LEU A 185 -17.13 -9.24 -21.05
CA LEU A 185 -18.17 -10.21 -20.76
C LEU A 185 -19.13 -10.33 -21.94
N SER A 186 -19.52 -11.56 -22.27
CA SER A 186 -20.67 -11.85 -23.12
C SER A 186 -21.43 -13.07 -22.58
N ILE A 187 -22.71 -12.87 -22.26
CA ILE A 187 -23.60 -13.93 -21.76
C ILE A 187 -24.64 -14.27 -22.81
N TYR A 188 -24.67 -15.54 -23.20
CA TYR A 188 -25.63 -16.10 -24.14
C TYR A 188 -26.69 -16.86 -23.37
N ARG A 189 -27.95 -16.52 -23.62
CA ARG A 189 -29.12 -17.16 -23.00
C ARG A 189 -30.34 -17.02 -23.92
N PRO A 190 -31.36 -17.87 -23.78
CA PRO A 190 -32.63 -17.69 -24.46
C PRO A 190 -33.25 -16.34 -24.09
N VAL A 191 -33.73 -15.61 -25.09
CA VAL A 191 -34.47 -14.36 -24.91
C VAL A 191 -35.77 -14.43 -25.70
N VAL A 192 -36.85 -13.93 -25.10
CA VAL A 192 -38.12 -13.76 -25.81
C VAL A 192 -38.04 -12.44 -26.57
N ARG A 193 -38.14 -12.52 -27.89
CA ARG A 193 -38.23 -11.35 -28.76
C ARG A 193 -39.63 -11.26 -29.35
N ALA A 194 -40.26 -10.10 -29.23
CA ALA A 194 -41.52 -9.84 -29.91
C ALA A 194 -41.31 -9.98 -31.43
N ARG A 195 -42.20 -10.72 -32.08
CA ARG A 195 -42.17 -10.92 -33.55
C ARG A 195 -42.91 -9.81 -34.31
N LYS A 196 -43.71 -9.01 -33.62
CA LYS A 196 -44.48 -7.89 -34.14
C LYS A 196 -44.48 -6.77 -33.11
N ASP A 197 -44.65 -5.54 -33.56
CA ASP A 197 -44.80 -4.40 -32.67
C ASP A 197 -46.03 -4.60 -31.78
N LEU A 198 -45.85 -4.36 -30.49
CA LEU A 198 -46.94 -4.37 -29.53
C LEU A 198 -47.63 -3.00 -29.62
N THR A 199 -48.71 -2.91 -30.39
CA THR A 199 -49.60 -1.75 -30.33
C THR A 199 -50.30 -1.74 -28.98
N VAL A 200 -50.00 -0.73 -28.15
CA VAL A 200 -50.75 -0.44 -26.93
C VAL A 200 -52.04 0.24 -27.36
N HIS A 201 -53.17 -0.45 -27.19
CA HIS A 201 -54.48 0.19 -27.29
C HIS A 201 -54.74 0.91 -25.97
N GLU A 202 -54.85 2.24 -26.02
CA GLU A 202 -55.32 3.09 -24.92
C GLU A 202 -56.81 2.87 -24.64
#